data_AF-K9Y9W9-F1
#
_entry.id   AF-K9Y9W9-F1
#
_cell.length_a   1.000
_cell.length_b   1.000
_cell.length_c   1.000
_cell.angle_alpha   90.00
_cell.angle_beta   90.00
_cell.angle_gamma   90.00
#
_symmetry.space_group_name_H-M   'P 1'
#
loop_
_entity.id
_entity.type
_entity.pdbx_description
1 polymer ?
#
loop_
_entity_poly.entity_id
_entity_poly.type
_entity_poly.pdbx_seq_one_letter_code
_entity_poly.pdbx_strand_id
1 'polypeptide(L)'
;MDNYIYIIVALLPLTALTLVLQVNPYQALVIRAILGAVAALVYAVLGAADVALTEALVGTMLAITLYVVAVRSSLVMRLGVLQTETETDQNLKDIITKIRKIIDQYHLRLEIIQYPNVSALESALHSQEIHAGCITCQQDDCLFHNGTTVVDTQKTYHAAVRVRRLFEIMKEELVFPDTTVTYVPIMNEEEKH
;
A
#
# COMPACT_ATOMS: atom_id res chain seq x y z
N MET A 1 18.53 -10.11 -42.84
CA MET A 1 17.88 -10.27 -41.52
C MET A 1 16.81 -11.32 -41.71
N ASP A 2 16.99 -12.47 -41.08
CA ASP A 2 16.01 -13.54 -41.17
C ASP A 2 14.71 -13.12 -40.46
N ASN A 3 13.56 -13.58 -40.96
CA ASN A 3 12.24 -13.19 -40.46
C ASN A 3 12.08 -13.39 -38.94
N TYR A 4 12.78 -14.37 -38.35
CA TYR A 4 12.74 -14.62 -36.91
C TYR A 4 13.35 -13.48 -36.07
N ILE A 5 14.32 -12.72 -36.60
CA ILE A 5 14.94 -11.61 -35.85
C ILE A 5 13.92 -10.48 -35.64
N TYR A 6 13.12 -10.16 -36.66
CA TYR A 6 12.05 -9.17 -36.54
C TYR A 6 11.01 -9.58 -35.49
N ILE A 7 10.66 -10.87 -35.44
CA ILE A 7 9.74 -11.39 -34.42
C ILE A 7 10.33 -11.21 -33.02
N ILE A 8 11.59 -11.61 -32.80
CA ILE A 8 12.25 -11.48 -31.50
C ILE A 8 12.37 -10.02 -31.06
N VAL A 9 12.76 -9.12 -31.98
CA VAL A 9 12.86 -7.68 -31.68
C VAL A 9 11.50 -7.07 -31.38
N ALA A 10 10.41 -7.54 -32.02
CA ALA A 10 9.06 -7.07 -31.73
C ALA A 10 8.56 -7.47 -30.32
N LEU A 11 9.12 -8.52 -29.70
CA LEU A 11 8.78 -8.87 -28.32
C LEU A 11 9.24 -7.82 -27.31
N LEU A 12 10.31 -7.07 -27.58
CA LEU A 12 10.81 -6.01 -26.68
C LEU A 12 9.77 -4.91 -26.41
N PRO A 13 9.26 -4.17 -27.41
CA PRO A 13 8.28 -3.12 -27.16
C PRO A 13 6.96 -3.67 -26.61
N LEU A 14 6.59 -4.90 -26.97
CA LEU A 14 5.39 -5.55 -26.45
C LEU A 14 5.50 -5.85 -24.96
N THR A 15 6.62 -6.44 -24.52
CA THR A 15 6.88 -6.73 -23.10
C THR A 15 7.15 -5.45 -22.29
N ALA A 16 7.72 -4.42 -22.89
CA ALA A 16 7.88 -3.11 -22.26
C ALA A 16 6.53 -2.43 -22.02
N LEU A 17 5.60 -2.52 -22.97
CA LEU A 17 4.27 -1.96 -22.83
C LEU A 17 3.47 -2.67 -21.73
N THR A 18 3.50 -4.01 -21.70
CA THR A 18 2.82 -4.76 -20.64
C THR A 18 3.40 -4.45 -19.26
N LEU A 19 4.72 -4.24 -19.16
CA LEU A 19 5.37 -3.82 -17.92
C LEU A 19 4.83 -2.48 -17.40
N VAL A 20 4.77 -1.46 -18.26
CA VAL A 20 4.35 -0.10 -17.87
C VAL A 20 2.88 -0.05 -17.45
N LEU A 21 2.04 -0.91 -18.03
CA LEU A 21 0.62 -0.99 -17.71
C LEU A 21 0.32 -1.84 -16.46
N GLN A 22 1.31 -2.52 -15.89
CA GLN A 22 1.08 -3.44 -14.78
C GLN A 22 0.92 -2.70 -13.45
N VAL A 23 -0.24 -2.86 -12.81
CA VAL A 23 -0.54 -2.20 -11.52
C VAL A 23 0.06 -2.96 -10.34
N ASN A 24 0.14 -4.29 -10.42
CA ASN A 24 0.67 -5.12 -9.33
C ASN A 24 2.22 -5.16 -9.39
N PRO A 25 2.93 -4.70 -8.34
CA PRO A 25 4.39 -4.61 -8.35
C PRO A 25 5.09 -5.97 -8.47
N TYR A 26 4.51 -7.05 -7.93
CA TYR A 26 5.06 -8.39 -8.06
C TYR A 26 5.00 -8.89 -9.50
N GLN A 27 3.86 -8.70 -10.16
CA GLN A 27 3.70 -9.05 -11.57
C GLN A 27 4.58 -8.17 -12.46
N ALA A 28 4.71 -6.88 -12.14
CA ALA A 28 5.62 -5.97 -12.85
C ALA A 28 7.07 -6.45 -12.73
N LEU A 29 7.50 -6.92 -11.56
CA LEU A 29 8.85 -7.49 -11.38
C LEU A 29 9.10 -8.72 -12.25
N VAL A 30 8.12 -9.63 -12.33
CA VAL A 30 8.22 -10.81 -13.20
C VAL A 30 8.31 -10.40 -14.66
N ILE A 31 7.46 -9.47 -15.11
CA ILE A 31 7.50 -8.97 -16.50
C ILE A 31 8.83 -8.25 -16.78
N ARG A 32 9.39 -7.53 -15.81
CA ARG A 32 10.70 -6.87 -15.93
C ARG A 32 11.82 -7.89 -16.16
N ALA A 33 11.75 -9.04 -15.48
CA ALA A 33 12.69 -10.14 -15.70
C ALA A 33 12.58 -10.71 -17.11
N ILE A 34 11.36 -10.91 -17.60
CA ILE A 34 11.09 -11.39 -18.96
C ILE A 34 11.62 -10.38 -19.99
N LEU A 35 11.32 -9.09 -19.84
CA LEU A 35 11.80 -8.02 -20.71
C LEU A 35 13.34 -8.05 -20.82
N GLY A 36 14.02 -8.18 -19.69
CA GLY A 36 15.47 -8.27 -19.65
C GLY A 36 16.04 -9.55 -20.28
N ALA A 37 15.39 -10.70 -20.08
CA ALA A 37 15.78 -11.94 -20.75
C ALA A 37 15.61 -11.85 -22.27
N VAL A 38 14.54 -11.21 -22.74
CA VAL A 38 14.32 -10.91 -24.17
C VAL A 38 15.39 -9.95 -24.69
N ALA A 39 15.77 -8.92 -23.91
CA ALA A 39 16.86 -8.01 -24.28
C ALA A 39 18.21 -8.75 -24.44
N ALA A 40 18.57 -9.61 -23.49
CA ALA A 40 19.77 -10.44 -23.58
C ALA A 40 19.75 -11.37 -24.79
N LEU A 41 18.60 -11.98 -25.11
CA LEU A 41 18.41 -12.80 -26.31
C LEU A 41 18.63 -11.98 -27.59
N VAL A 42 18.08 -10.76 -27.67
CA VAL A 42 18.27 -9.87 -28.82
C VAL A 42 19.75 -9.55 -29.00
N TYR A 43 20.47 -9.19 -27.93
CA TYR A 43 21.90 -8.92 -28.01
C TYR A 43 22.71 -10.13 -28.47
N ALA A 44 22.38 -11.33 -27.98
CA ALA A 44 23.05 -12.57 -28.38
C ALA A 44 22.83 -12.88 -29.87
N VAL A 45 21.60 -12.75 -30.37
CA VAL A 45 21.25 -13.00 -31.79
C VAL A 45 21.91 -11.97 -32.72
N LEU A 46 22.14 -10.74 -32.25
CA LEU A 46 22.85 -9.70 -33.00
C LEU A 46 24.39 -9.85 -32.93
N GLY A 47 24.90 -10.88 -32.26
CA GLY A 47 26.33 -11.15 -32.15
C GLY A 47 27.06 -10.38 -31.04
N ALA A 48 26.32 -9.67 -30.17
CA ALA A 48 26.87 -8.93 -29.04
C ALA A 48 26.86 -9.79 -27.77
N ALA A 49 27.67 -10.85 -27.74
CA ALA A 49 27.68 -11.82 -26.64
C ALA A 49 28.04 -11.21 -25.27
N ASP A 50 29.05 -10.33 -25.23
CA ASP A 50 29.48 -9.68 -23.98
C ASP A 50 28.40 -8.73 -23.42
N VAL A 51 27.66 -8.07 -24.31
CA VAL A 51 26.52 -7.21 -23.94
C VAL A 51 25.34 -8.06 -23.45
N ALA A 52 25.07 -9.18 -24.10
CA ALA A 52 24.04 -10.12 -23.66
C ALA A 52 24.30 -10.67 -22.24
N LEU A 53 25.55 -11.02 -21.95
CA LEU A 53 25.96 -11.53 -20.65
C LEU A 53 25.80 -10.46 -19.56
N THR A 54 26.22 -9.23 -19.85
CA THR A 54 26.12 -8.11 -18.89
C THR A 54 24.69 -7.65 -18.68
N GLU A 55 23.84 -7.68 -19.70
CA GLU A 55 22.41 -7.46 -19.56
C GLU A 55 21.80 -8.53 -18.65
N ALA A 56 22.06 -9.81 -18.90
CA ALA A 56 21.52 -10.89 -18.07
C ALA A 56 21.96 -10.75 -16.59
N LEU A 57 23.25 -10.55 -16.33
CA LEU A 57 23.78 -10.53 -14.96
C LEU A 57 23.52 -9.21 -14.23
N VAL A 58 23.93 -8.09 -14.81
CA VAL A 58 23.86 -6.78 -14.14
C VAL A 58 22.55 -6.07 -14.47
N GLY A 59 22.10 -6.13 -15.73
CA GLY A 59 20.87 -5.50 -16.18
C GLY A 59 19.60 -6.13 -15.59
N THR A 60 19.55 -7.47 -15.51
CA THR A 60 18.37 -8.20 -15.05
C THR A 60 18.54 -8.74 -13.63
N MET A 61 19.49 -9.64 -13.38
CA MET A 61 19.57 -10.36 -12.10
C MET A 61 19.82 -9.42 -10.92
N LEU A 62 20.82 -8.53 -11.02
CA LEU A 62 21.11 -7.54 -9.97
C LEU A 62 19.94 -6.56 -9.79
N ALA A 63 19.42 -5.99 -10.87
CA ALA A 63 18.32 -5.04 -10.81
C ALA A 63 17.07 -5.65 -10.17
N ILE A 64 16.66 -6.86 -10.58
CA ILE A 64 15.52 -7.57 -10.00
C ILE A 64 15.75 -7.84 -8.51
N THR A 65 16.96 -8.27 -8.13
CA THR A 65 17.28 -8.55 -6.73
C THR A 65 17.10 -7.29 -5.87
N LEU A 66 17.64 -6.15 -6.32
CA LEU A 66 17.46 -4.87 -5.64
C LEU A 66 16.01 -4.43 -5.60
N TYR A 67 15.27 -4.58 -6.71
CA TYR A 67 13.86 -4.24 -6.74
C TYR A 67 13.00 -5.13 -5.85
N VAL A 68 13.29 -6.42 -5.72
CA VAL A 68 12.59 -7.31 -4.77
C VAL A 68 12.80 -6.82 -3.34
N VAL A 69 14.01 -6.42 -2.99
CA VAL A 69 14.31 -5.83 -1.67
C VAL A 69 13.55 -4.51 -1.48
N ALA A 70 13.52 -3.65 -2.51
CA ALA A 70 12.80 -2.38 -2.47
C ALA A 70 11.28 -2.56 -2.35
N VAL A 71 10.68 -3.46 -3.13
CA VAL A 71 9.24 -3.76 -3.08
C VAL A 71 8.88 -4.35 -1.72
N ARG A 72 9.67 -5.31 -1.22
CA ARG A 72 9.42 -5.91 0.10
C ARG A 72 9.53 -4.90 1.24
N SER A 73 10.42 -3.91 1.14
CA SER A 73 10.61 -2.88 2.17
C SER A 73 9.63 -1.70 2.05
N SER A 74 9.09 -1.42 0.86
CA SER A 74 8.17 -0.29 0.62
C SER A 74 6.68 -0.63 0.80
N LEU A 75 6.29 -1.91 0.74
CA LEU A 75 4.91 -2.35 0.91
C LEU A 75 4.48 -2.41 2.39
N VAL A 76 4.53 -1.28 3.08
CA VAL A 76 4.13 -1.15 4.49
C VAL A 76 3.00 -0.13 4.64
N MET A 77 1.90 -0.55 5.27
CA MET A 77 0.84 0.33 5.72
C MET A 77 1.07 0.68 7.19
N ARG A 78 1.31 1.96 7.47
CA ARG A 78 1.46 2.49 8.83
C ARG A 78 0.10 2.98 9.35
N LEU A 79 -0.42 2.32 10.38
CA LEU A 79 -1.68 2.63 11.03
C LEU A 79 -1.40 3.29 12.39
N GLY A 80 -1.81 4.54 12.54
CA GLY A 80 -1.76 5.25 13.80
C GLY A 80 -2.97 4.92 14.68
N VAL A 81 -2.73 4.69 15.97
CA VAL A 81 -3.76 4.42 16.99
C VAL A 81 -3.44 5.19 18.27
N LEU A 82 -4.46 5.49 19.07
CA LEU A 82 -4.27 6.18 20.35
C LEU A 82 -3.78 5.20 21.43
N GLN A 83 -2.74 5.57 22.20
CA GLN A 83 -2.18 4.73 23.26
C GLN A 83 -3.25 4.26 24.26
N THR A 84 -4.11 5.19 24.71
CA THR A 84 -5.17 4.94 25.67
C THR A 84 -6.20 3.89 25.21
N GLU A 85 -6.45 3.80 23.90
CA GLU A 85 -7.45 2.88 23.35
C GLU A 85 -6.87 1.47 23.11
N THR A 86 -5.57 1.37 22.80
CA THR A 86 -4.93 0.06 22.53
C THR A 86 -4.82 -0.85 23.76
N GLU A 87 -4.72 -0.30 24.96
CA GLU A 87 -4.61 -1.09 26.18
C GLU A 87 -5.97 -1.54 26.70
N THR A 88 -6.98 -0.67 26.58
CA THR A 88 -8.28 -0.83 27.25
C THR A 88 -9.37 -1.41 26.35
N ASP A 89 -9.28 -1.25 25.01
CA ASP A 89 -10.37 -1.62 24.11
C ASP A 89 -10.13 -2.94 23.36
N GLN A 90 -10.90 -3.96 23.70
CA GLN A 90 -10.85 -5.28 23.07
C GLN A 90 -11.44 -5.27 21.66
N ASN A 91 -12.42 -4.40 21.39
CA ASN A 91 -13.05 -4.27 20.08
C ASN A 91 -12.09 -3.61 19.07
N LEU A 92 -11.28 -2.65 19.51
CA LEU A 92 -10.22 -2.06 18.69
C LEU A 92 -9.17 -3.10 18.28
N LYS A 93 -8.78 -4.02 19.18
CA LYS A 93 -7.87 -5.12 18.86
C LYS A 93 -8.47 -6.06 17.81
N ASP A 94 -9.76 -6.35 17.90
CA ASP A 94 -10.47 -7.16 16.91
C ASP A 94 -10.55 -6.49 15.54
N ILE A 95 -10.77 -5.16 15.50
CA ILE A 95 -10.73 -4.40 14.25
C ILE A 95 -9.31 -4.42 13.64
N ILE A 96 -8.27 -4.20 14.45
CA ILE A 96 -6.87 -4.25 13.99
C ILE A 96 -6.51 -5.63 13.42
N THR A 97 -6.93 -6.72 14.07
CA THR A 97 -6.64 -8.08 13.58
C THR A 97 -7.34 -8.36 12.25
N LYS A 98 -8.57 -7.85 12.06
CA LYS A 98 -9.28 -7.92 10.78
C LYS A 98 -8.59 -7.08 9.70
N ILE A 99 -8.21 -5.84 10.01
CA ILE A 99 -7.43 -4.98 9.08
C ILE A 99 -6.14 -5.70 8.68
N ARG A 100 -5.40 -6.27 9.63
CA ARG A 100 -4.19 -7.04 9.35
C ARG A 100 -4.48 -8.17 8.36
N LYS A 101 -5.56 -8.93 8.57
CA LYS A 101 -5.95 -10.02 7.67
C LYS A 101 -6.30 -9.55 6.26
N ILE A 102 -6.94 -8.39 6.12
CA ILE A 102 -7.25 -7.79 4.81
C ILE A 102 -5.95 -7.36 4.13
N ILE A 103 -5.14 -6.56 4.82
CA ILE A 103 -3.89 -5.99 4.30
C ILE A 103 -2.87 -7.08 3.92
N ASP A 104 -2.80 -8.18 4.68
CA ASP A 104 -1.96 -9.35 4.35
C ASP A 104 -2.35 -9.99 3.00
N GLN A 105 -3.63 -10.00 2.60
CA GLN A 105 -4.06 -10.53 1.30
C GLN A 105 -3.50 -9.70 0.13
N TYR A 106 -3.25 -8.42 0.36
CA TYR A 106 -2.67 -7.50 -0.62
C TYR A 106 -1.13 -7.40 -0.51
N HIS A 107 -0.48 -8.33 0.21
CA HIS A 107 0.98 -8.39 0.39
C HIS A 107 1.57 -7.13 1.05
N LEU A 108 0.76 -6.39 1.79
CA LEU A 108 1.18 -5.23 2.55
C LEU A 108 1.45 -5.66 3.99
N ARG A 109 2.45 -5.04 4.63
CA ARG A 109 2.72 -5.24 6.05
C ARG A 109 2.03 -4.15 6.86
N LEU A 110 1.21 -4.52 7.85
CA LEU A 110 0.63 -3.57 8.79
C LEU A 110 1.63 -3.23 9.92
N GLU A 111 2.04 -1.97 10.01
CA GLU A 111 2.80 -1.42 11.14
C GLU A 111 1.88 -0.53 11.98
N ILE A 112 1.82 -0.79 13.30
CA ILE A 112 0.97 -0.04 14.23
C ILE A 112 1.84 0.93 15.00
N ILE A 113 1.47 2.22 14.97
CA ILE A 113 2.20 3.29 15.66
C ILE A 113 1.25 3.94 16.67
N GLN A 114 1.71 4.03 17.92
CA GLN A 114 0.88 4.53 19.01
C GLN A 114 1.18 6.00 19.28
N TYR A 115 0.15 6.83 19.31
CA TYR A 115 0.24 8.26 19.59
C TYR A 115 -0.40 8.61 20.93
N PRO A 116 0.17 9.58 21.68
CA PRO A 116 -0.30 9.93 23.02
C PRO A 116 -1.62 10.73 23.01
N ASN A 117 -1.92 11.46 21.94
CA ASN A 117 -3.12 12.29 21.83
C ASN A 117 -3.60 12.39 20.37
N VAL A 118 -4.86 12.78 20.19
CA VAL A 118 -5.50 12.89 18.86
C VAL A 118 -4.79 13.95 18.00
N SER A 119 -4.34 15.05 18.59
CA SER A 119 -3.63 16.12 17.86
C SER A 119 -2.29 15.64 17.26
N ALA A 120 -1.52 14.80 17.96
CA ALA A 120 -0.29 14.22 17.43
C ALA A 120 -0.58 13.18 16.34
N LEU A 121 -1.64 12.40 16.48
CA LEU A 121 -2.09 11.45 15.46
C LEU A 121 -2.52 12.18 14.18
N GLU A 122 -3.30 13.24 14.30
CA GLU A 122 -3.75 14.06 13.17
C GLU A 122 -2.57 14.79 12.51
N SER A 123 -1.65 15.33 13.32
CA SER A 123 -0.41 15.93 12.81
C SER A 123 0.44 14.93 12.05
N ALA A 124 0.55 13.68 12.53
CA ALA A 124 1.27 12.60 11.86
C ALA A 124 0.58 12.14 10.56
N LEU A 125 -0.75 12.22 10.50
CA LEU A 125 -1.52 11.94 9.28
C LEU A 125 -1.30 13.04 8.24
N HIS A 126 -1.24 14.30 8.68
CA HIS A 126 -0.96 15.44 7.83
C HIS A 126 0.50 15.47 7.35
N SER A 127 1.46 15.15 8.22
CA SER A 127 2.90 15.07 7.90
C SER A 127 3.28 13.82 7.11
N GLN A 128 2.31 12.97 6.76
CA GLN A 128 2.48 11.73 5.99
C GLN A 128 3.33 10.65 6.69
N GLU A 129 3.53 10.76 8.00
CA GLU A 129 4.21 9.73 8.80
C GLU A 129 3.36 8.46 8.90
N ILE A 130 2.03 8.58 8.89
CA ILE A 130 1.08 7.47 8.88
C ILE A 130 0.18 7.49 7.64
N HIS A 131 -0.32 6.33 7.25
CA HIS A 131 -1.17 6.14 6.08
C HIS A 131 -2.66 6.13 6.43
N ALA A 132 -2.96 5.70 7.66
CA ALA A 132 -4.29 5.74 8.23
C ALA A 132 -4.23 5.99 9.73
N GLY A 133 -5.28 6.58 10.30
CA GLY A 133 -5.49 6.71 11.74
C GLY A 133 -6.85 6.13 12.13
N CYS A 134 -6.90 5.38 13.23
CA CYS A 134 -8.16 4.96 13.85
C CYS A 134 -8.39 5.78 15.13
N ILE A 135 -9.54 6.44 15.22
CA ILE A 135 -9.97 7.21 16.40
C ILE A 135 -11.34 6.69 16.81
N THR A 136 -11.57 6.46 18.10
CA THR A 136 -12.94 6.28 18.59
C THR A 136 -13.61 7.65 18.71
N CYS A 137 -14.71 7.87 17.97
CA CYS A 137 -15.62 8.95 18.32
C CYS A 137 -16.63 8.36 19.30
N GLN A 138 -16.42 8.60 20.59
CA GLN A 138 -17.46 8.40 21.57
C GLN A 138 -18.47 9.53 21.38
N GLN A 139 -19.72 9.16 21.08
CA GLN A 139 -20.83 10.10 20.85
C GLN A 139 -21.30 10.71 22.18
N ASP A 140 -20.39 11.31 22.96
CA ASP A 140 -20.64 11.79 24.33
C ASP A 140 -20.26 13.27 24.55
N ASP A 141 -20.22 14.10 23.51
CA ASP A 141 -20.27 15.57 23.66
C ASP A 141 -21.70 16.14 23.57
N CYS A 142 -22.72 15.29 23.73
CA CYS A 142 -24.12 15.71 23.78
C CYS A 142 -24.79 15.24 25.09
N LEU A 143 -24.88 16.18 26.03
CA LEU A 143 -25.84 16.28 27.14
C LEU A 143 -25.49 15.60 28.49
N PHE A 144 -25.19 16.47 29.46
CA PHE A 144 -25.54 16.28 30.86
C PHE A 144 -27.02 15.87 31.02
N HIS A 145 -27.30 14.68 31.56
CA HIS A 145 -28.04 14.49 32.82
C HIS A 145 -28.33 13.01 33.13
N ASN A 146 -27.93 12.62 34.34
CA ASN A 146 -28.48 11.63 35.27
C ASN A 146 -29.26 10.41 34.75
N GLY A 147 -28.70 9.24 35.09
CA GLY A 147 -29.46 8.22 35.83
C GLY A 147 -30.01 7.06 35.01
N THR A 148 -29.29 5.94 35.09
CA THR A 148 -29.80 4.56 34.95
C THR A 148 -30.32 4.17 33.55
N THR A 149 -29.51 3.43 32.80
CA THR A 149 -29.83 2.10 32.25
C THR A 149 -28.70 1.65 31.31
N VAL A 150 -28.44 0.34 31.33
CA VAL A 150 -27.50 -0.36 30.47
C VAL A 150 -27.93 -0.19 29.02
N VAL A 151 -27.18 0.60 28.24
CA VAL A 151 -27.25 0.62 26.77
C VAL A 151 -25.81 0.55 26.28
N ASP A 152 -25.52 -0.50 25.54
CA ASP A 152 -24.27 -0.76 24.85
C ASP A 152 -23.96 0.44 23.93
N THR A 153 -23.14 1.39 24.42
CA THR A 153 -22.71 2.57 23.66
C THR A 153 -21.85 2.08 22.51
N GLN A 154 -22.48 1.93 21.35
CA GLN A 154 -21.89 1.50 20.09
C GLN A 154 -20.81 2.51 19.68
N LYS A 155 -19.57 2.26 20.12
CA LYS A 155 -18.42 3.11 19.80
C LYS A 155 -18.23 3.12 18.29
N THR A 156 -18.36 4.29 17.68
CA THR A 156 -18.14 4.45 16.24
C THR A 156 -16.66 4.74 16.00
N TYR A 157 -15.99 3.83 15.29
CA TYR A 157 -14.59 3.96 14.93
C TYR A 157 -14.46 4.75 13.64
N HIS A 158 -13.79 5.90 13.68
CA HIS A 158 -13.46 6.67 12.49
C HIS A 158 -12.06 6.27 12.01
N ALA A 159 -11.99 5.70 10.81
CA ALA A 159 -10.73 5.38 10.14
C ALA A 159 -10.47 6.42 9.05
N ALA A 160 -9.48 7.30 9.26
CA ALA A 160 -9.03 8.26 8.27
C ALA A 160 -7.96 7.62 7.38
N VAL A 161 -8.16 7.54 6.06
CA VAL A 161 -7.21 6.90 5.13
C VAL A 161 -6.80 7.90 4.03
N ARG A 162 -5.49 8.07 3.84
CA ARG A 162 -4.93 9.03 2.87
C ARG A 162 -4.76 8.44 1.47
N VAL A 163 -4.36 7.17 1.39
CA VAL A 163 -4.03 6.52 0.11
C VAL A 163 -5.31 6.03 -0.53
N ARG A 164 -5.67 6.57 -1.70
CA ARG A 164 -6.93 6.27 -2.40
C ARG A 164 -7.14 4.76 -2.63
N ARG A 165 -6.10 4.03 -3.04
CA ARG A 165 -6.19 2.58 -3.24
C ARG A 165 -6.43 1.81 -1.93
N LEU A 166 -5.80 2.23 -0.82
CA LEU A 166 -6.07 1.66 0.50
C LEU A 166 -7.48 2.01 0.97
N PHE A 167 -7.95 3.22 0.71
CA PHE A 167 -9.32 3.63 1.01
C PHE A 167 -10.34 2.78 0.24
N GLU A 168 -10.12 2.53 -1.05
CA GLU A 168 -10.99 1.66 -1.86
C GLU A 168 -11.04 0.22 -1.29
N ILE A 169 -9.88 -0.38 -1.01
CA ILE A 169 -9.78 -1.71 -0.40
C ILE A 169 -10.48 -1.75 0.96
N MET A 170 -10.23 -0.75 1.79
CA MET A 170 -10.83 -0.66 3.13
C MET A 170 -12.33 -0.43 3.06
N LYS A 171 -12.83 0.37 2.12
CA LYS A 171 -14.26 0.63 1.98
C LYS A 171 -15.02 -0.60 1.46
N GLU A 172 -14.42 -1.38 0.56
CA GLU A 172 -15.05 -2.58 0.01
C GLU A 172 -15.04 -3.74 1.01
N GLU A 173 -13.98 -3.90 1.82
CA GLU A 173 -13.84 -5.04 2.73
C GLU A 173 -14.13 -4.74 4.22
N LEU A 174 -14.01 -3.50 4.70
CA LEU A 174 -14.49 -3.10 6.03
C LEU A 174 -15.94 -2.61 5.96
N VAL A 175 -16.88 -3.53 5.70
CA VAL A 175 -18.30 -3.29 5.93
C VAL A 175 -18.61 -3.66 7.39
N PHE A 176 -18.18 -2.81 8.32
CA PHE A 176 -18.58 -2.93 9.73
C PHE A 176 -19.73 -1.96 10.02
N PRO A 177 -20.76 -2.37 10.78
CA PRO A 177 -21.83 -1.46 11.20
C PRO A 177 -21.32 -0.31 12.09
N ASP A 178 -20.14 -0.49 12.72
CA ASP A 178 -19.59 0.42 13.75
C ASP A 178 -18.32 1.15 13.30
N THR A 179 -17.93 1.05 12.02
CA THR A 179 -16.73 1.71 11.50
C THR A 179 -17.07 2.61 10.32
N THR A 180 -16.80 3.90 10.46
CA THR A 180 -16.94 4.89 9.39
C THR A 180 -15.56 5.20 8.82
N VAL A 181 -15.31 4.76 7.60
CA VAL A 181 -14.04 5.04 6.89
C VAL A 181 -14.18 6.38 6.16
N THR A 182 -13.38 7.36 6.55
CA THR A 182 -13.34 8.69 5.93
C THR A 182 -12.08 8.84 5.10
N TYR A 183 -12.23 9.24 3.84
CA TYR A 183 -11.10 9.61 3.00
C TYR A 183 -10.66 11.02 3.37
N VAL A 184 -9.39 11.18 3.79
CA VAL A 184 -8.80 12.50 4.00
C VAL A 184 -7.95 12.81 2.77
N PRO A 185 -8.46 13.62 1.81
CA PRO A 185 -7.65 14.06 0.69
C PRO A 185 -6.52 14.95 1.20
N ILE A 186 -5.34 14.81 0.60
CA ILE A 186 -4.26 15.78 0.77
C ILE A 186 -4.76 17.07 0.13
N MET A 187 -5.01 18.13 0.91
CA MET A 187 -5.00 19.48 0.36
C MET A 187 -3.55 19.77 -0.01
N ASN A 188 -3.20 19.54 -1.27
CA ASN A 188 -1.99 20.14 -1.82
C ASN A 188 -2.22 21.65 -1.87
N GLU A 189 -1.83 22.38 -0.82
CA GLU A 189 -1.43 23.77 -0.98
C GLU A 189 -0.06 23.81 -1.70
N GLU A 190 -0.05 23.41 -2.97
CA GLU A 190 0.97 23.83 -3.94
C GLU A 190 0.24 24.36 -5.17
N GLU A 191 -0.64 25.33 -4.95
CA GLU A 191 -1.06 26.29 -5.96
C GLU A 191 -0.43 27.64 -5.62
N LYS A 192 0.88 27.80 -5.92
CA LYS A 192 1.42 29.12 -6.21
C LYS A 192 2.74 29.10 -6.98
N HIS A 193 2.62 29.65 -8.19
CA HIS A 193 3.62 30.23 -9.10
C HIS A 193 4.28 29.33 -10.15
#